data_AF-A0A5U6MIG5-F1
#
_entry.id   AF-A0A5U6MIG5-F1
#
_cell.length_a   1.000
_cell.length_b   1.000
_cell.length_c   1.000
_cell.angle_alpha   90.00
_cell.angle_beta   90.00
_cell.angle_gamma   90.00
#
_symmetry.space_group_name_H-M   'P 1'
#
loop_
_entity.id
_entity.type
_entity.pdbx_description
1 polymer ?
#
loop_
_entity_poly.entity_id
_entity_poly.type
_entity_poly.pdbx_seq_one_letter_code
_entity_poly.pdbx_strand_id
1 'polypeptide(L)'
;MKKTPSCFRVAQGEPENEFPSQIGSRCRLRRSEMKLSRSKVAEMIGVSLSTLQAWENQEREPTASDILKLASVLRVDVSWLLTGQATIKTKDTNTNKDVDSHNESLLNEMLSILRRTNSHDKEVLINSFYDIGIKGILSKLQQPDDQRSQPEREYTREEQEAMIMALPVRESLKTAFARGVAVGEAADREILRILESHERGVSPGSVSDATETPDPSLKQK
;
A
#
# COMPACT_ATOMS: atom_id res chain seq x y z
N MET A 1 10.94 11.81 -56.97
CA MET A 1 10.57 12.89 -56.02
C MET A 1 9.07 12.90 -55.80
N LYS A 2 8.68 12.75 -54.53
CA LYS A 2 7.51 13.28 -53.81
C LYS A 2 6.17 13.43 -54.56
N LYS A 3 5.21 12.57 -54.19
CA LYS A 3 3.79 12.92 -54.15
C LYS A 3 3.26 12.58 -52.76
N THR A 4 3.18 13.59 -51.90
CA THR A 4 2.11 13.68 -50.90
C THR A 4 0.95 14.41 -51.55
N PRO A 5 -0.30 14.00 -51.28
CA PRO A 5 -1.12 14.61 -50.23
C PRO A 5 -1.75 13.47 -49.38
N SER A 6 -2.49 13.65 -48.32
CA SER A 6 -3.39 14.72 -47.91
C SER A 6 -3.62 14.52 -46.41
N CYS A 7 -3.69 15.62 -45.67
CA CYS A 7 -4.21 15.68 -44.32
C CYS A 7 -5.64 15.12 -44.32
N PHE A 8 -5.89 14.04 -43.58
CA PHE A 8 -7.25 13.64 -43.22
C PHE A 8 -7.40 13.79 -41.71
N ARG A 9 -7.76 15.02 -41.33
CA ARG A 9 -8.24 15.36 -40.00
C ARG A 9 -9.68 14.87 -39.92
N VAL A 10 -9.96 13.91 -39.06
CA VAL A 10 -11.32 13.66 -38.57
C VAL A 10 -11.29 13.90 -37.07
N ALA A 11 -11.79 15.06 -36.69
CA ALA A 11 -12.37 15.25 -35.38
C ALA A 11 -13.81 14.72 -35.43
N GLN A 12 -14.27 14.16 -34.31
CA GLN A 12 -15.59 14.34 -33.69
C GLN A 12 -16.09 13.02 -33.05
N GLY A 13 -16.41 13.11 -31.75
CA GLY A 13 -17.47 12.32 -31.11
C GLY A 13 -17.02 11.13 -30.25
N GLU A 14 -16.88 11.36 -28.95
CA GLU A 14 -17.22 10.35 -27.93
C GLU A 14 -18.69 9.96 -28.09
N PRO A 15 -19.06 8.68 -27.87
CA PRO A 15 -19.66 8.41 -26.56
C PRO A 15 -19.10 7.14 -25.92
N GLU A 16 -18.58 7.30 -24.71
CA GLU A 16 -18.87 6.46 -23.53
C GLU A 16 -19.27 5.01 -23.82
N ASN A 17 -18.29 4.24 -24.27
CA ASN A 17 -18.19 2.81 -23.97
C ASN A 17 -16.71 2.44 -24.11
N GLU A 18 -15.96 2.44 -23.00
CA GLU A 18 -14.50 2.24 -22.96
C GLU A 18 -14.03 0.91 -23.57
N PHE A 19 -14.94 0.04 -24.00
CA PHE A 19 -14.64 -1.23 -24.63
C PHE A 19 -15.09 -1.27 -26.09
N PRO A 20 -14.20 -1.68 -27.02
CA PRO A 20 -14.58 -1.89 -28.41
C PRO A 20 -15.76 -2.87 -28.49
N SER A 21 -16.84 -2.46 -29.15
CA SER A 21 -18.10 -3.22 -29.19
C SER A 21 -17.99 -4.56 -29.93
N GLN A 22 -16.95 -4.76 -30.73
CA GLN A 22 -16.79 -5.96 -31.57
C GLN A 22 -15.62 -6.86 -31.15
N ILE A 23 -15.79 -8.15 -31.41
CA ILE A 23 -14.84 -9.20 -31.03
C ILE A 23 -13.46 -9.01 -31.65
N GLY A 24 -13.41 -8.59 -32.92
CA GLY A 24 -12.16 -8.31 -33.64
C GLY A 24 -11.33 -7.23 -32.97
N SER A 25 -11.97 -6.12 -32.61
CA SER A 25 -11.31 -5.01 -31.92
C SER A 25 -10.83 -5.39 -30.53
N ARG A 26 -11.60 -6.19 -29.78
CA ARG A 26 -11.18 -6.70 -28.46
C ARG A 26 -10.01 -7.67 -28.57
N CYS A 27 -10.02 -8.55 -29.57
CA CYS A 27 -8.90 -9.44 -29.87
C CYS A 27 -7.62 -8.62 -30.17
N ARG A 28 -7.73 -7.61 -31.04
CA ARG A 28 -6.60 -6.74 -31.39
C ARG A 28 -6.07 -5.97 -30.20
N LEU A 29 -6.96 -5.41 -29.37
CA LEU A 29 -6.62 -4.69 -28.16
C LEU A 29 -5.81 -5.61 -27.22
N ARG A 30 -6.39 -6.77 -26.88
CA ARG A 30 -5.77 -7.72 -25.96
C ARG A 30 -4.43 -8.25 -26.46
N ARG A 31 -4.34 -8.59 -27.75
CA ARG A 31 -3.06 -8.98 -28.36
C ARG A 31 -1.99 -7.90 -28.21
N SER A 32 -2.38 -6.63 -28.41
CA SER A 32 -1.45 -5.49 -28.33
C SER A 32 -0.98 -5.24 -26.89
N GLU A 33 -1.86 -5.40 -25.90
CA GLU A 33 -1.49 -5.36 -24.47
C GLU A 33 -0.47 -6.44 -24.11
N MET A 34 -0.65 -7.65 -24.65
CA MET A 34 0.28 -8.77 -24.47
C MET A 34 1.56 -8.64 -25.31
N LYS A 35 1.69 -7.58 -26.13
CA LYS A 35 2.82 -7.34 -27.04
C LYS A 35 3.09 -8.52 -27.99
N LEU A 36 2.06 -9.27 -28.35
CA LEU A 36 2.18 -10.41 -29.27
C LEU A 36 2.02 -9.95 -30.72
N SER A 37 2.86 -10.49 -31.61
CA SER A 37 2.68 -10.28 -33.05
C SER A 37 1.47 -11.07 -33.56
N ARG A 38 0.84 -10.59 -34.65
CA ARG A 38 -0.24 -11.34 -35.32
C ARG A 38 0.22 -12.71 -35.79
N SER A 39 1.45 -12.81 -36.31
CA SER A 39 2.01 -14.08 -36.75
C SER A 39 2.10 -15.09 -35.60
N LYS A 40 2.50 -14.64 -34.40
CA LYS A 40 2.63 -15.52 -33.25
C LYS A 40 1.27 -16.02 -32.75
N VAL A 41 0.27 -15.15 -32.69
CA VAL A 41 -1.10 -15.54 -32.31
C VAL A 41 -1.73 -16.49 -33.33
N ALA A 42 -1.54 -16.22 -34.62
CA ALA A 42 -2.05 -17.08 -35.70
C ALA A 42 -1.44 -18.49 -35.63
N GLU A 43 -0.12 -18.59 -35.38
CA GLU A 43 0.58 -19.85 -35.16
C GLU A 43 0.02 -20.62 -33.95
N MET A 44 -0.18 -19.95 -32.81
CA MET A 44 -0.69 -20.58 -31.59
C MET A 44 -2.13 -21.11 -31.71
N ILE A 45 -2.96 -20.46 -32.53
CA ILE A 45 -4.36 -20.87 -32.77
C ILE A 45 -4.45 -21.92 -33.89
N GLY A 46 -3.43 -21.98 -34.76
CA GLY A 46 -3.40 -22.85 -35.94
C GLY A 46 -4.17 -22.28 -37.13
N VAL A 47 -4.14 -20.95 -37.34
CA VAL A 47 -4.80 -20.26 -38.46
C VAL A 47 -3.81 -19.46 -39.28
N SER A 48 -4.19 -19.07 -40.50
CA SER A 48 -3.35 -18.20 -41.33
C SER A 48 -3.28 -16.77 -40.76
N LEU A 49 -2.18 -16.07 -41.02
CA LEU A 49 -2.02 -14.66 -40.65
C LEU A 49 -3.15 -13.79 -41.22
N SER A 50 -3.54 -14.04 -42.47
CA SER A 50 -4.64 -13.34 -43.13
C SER A 50 -5.98 -13.55 -42.43
N THR A 51 -6.22 -14.73 -41.88
CA THR A 51 -7.46 -15.04 -41.14
C THR A 51 -7.53 -14.25 -39.85
N LEU A 52 -6.46 -14.24 -39.06
CA LEU A 52 -6.41 -13.44 -37.84
C LEU A 52 -6.55 -11.94 -38.14
N GLN A 53 -5.94 -11.46 -39.22
CA GLN A 53 -6.03 -10.07 -39.63
C GLN A 53 -7.44 -9.67 -40.06
N ALA A 54 -8.13 -10.53 -40.82
CA ALA A 54 -9.53 -10.35 -41.18
C ALA A 54 -10.44 -10.31 -39.93
N TRP A 55 -10.16 -11.14 -38.92
CA TRP A 55 -10.86 -11.08 -37.64
C TRP A 55 -10.62 -9.76 -36.90
N GLU A 56 -9.37 -9.32 -36.78
CA GLU A 56 -9.02 -8.05 -36.10
C GLU A 56 -9.59 -6.80 -36.80
N ASN A 57 -9.75 -6.87 -38.12
CA ASN A 57 -10.31 -5.81 -38.93
C ASN A 57 -11.85 -5.87 -39.04
N GLN A 58 -12.50 -6.83 -38.39
CA GLN A 58 -13.95 -7.06 -38.48
C GLN A 58 -14.45 -7.42 -39.89
N GLU A 59 -13.56 -7.89 -40.76
CA GLU A 59 -13.91 -8.35 -42.11
C GLU A 59 -14.54 -9.74 -42.09
N ARG A 60 -14.25 -10.53 -41.03
CA ARG A 60 -14.79 -11.87 -40.81
C ARG A 60 -14.93 -12.12 -39.32
N GLU A 61 -15.95 -12.88 -38.93
CA GLU A 61 -16.09 -13.33 -37.55
C GLU A 61 -15.43 -14.70 -37.32
N PRO A 62 -14.75 -14.91 -36.18
CA PRO A 62 -14.22 -16.21 -35.80
C PRO A 62 -15.35 -17.19 -35.46
N THR A 63 -15.13 -18.48 -35.71
CA THR A 63 -16.09 -19.53 -35.31
C THR A 63 -16.08 -19.73 -33.78
N ALA A 64 -17.10 -20.39 -33.22
CA ALA A 64 -17.14 -20.71 -31.80
C ALA A 64 -15.89 -21.46 -31.31
N SER A 65 -15.39 -22.40 -32.11
CA SER A 65 -14.14 -23.14 -31.83
C SER A 65 -12.92 -22.22 -31.80
N ASP A 66 -12.85 -21.26 -32.72
CA ASP A 66 -11.74 -20.30 -32.79
C ASP A 66 -11.80 -19.28 -31.66
N ILE A 67 -13.00 -18.90 -31.22
CA ILE A 67 -13.22 -18.02 -30.06
C ILE A 67 -12.67 -18.66 -28.78
N LEU A 68 -12.90 -19.96 -28.57
CA LEU A 68 -12.33 -20.69 -27.43
C LEU A 68 -10.79 -20.69 -27.48
N LYS A 69 -10.20 -20.94 -28.65
CA LYS A 69 -8.74 -20.90 -28.84
C LYS A 69 -8.18 -19.50 -28.62
N LEU A 70 -8.83 -18.47 -29.15
CA LEU A 70 -8.48 -17.07 -28.94
C LEU A 70 -8.50 -16.72 -27.45
N ALA A 71 -9.56 -17.09 -26.73
CA ALA A 71 -9.69 -16.84 -25.30
C ALA A 71 -8.55 -17.50 -24.50
N SER A 72 -8.20 -18.75 -24.83
CA SER A 72 -7.06 -19.48 -24.26
C SER A 72 -5.73 -18.75 -24.51
N VAL A 73 -5.42 -18.44 -25.77
CA VAL A 73 -4.15 -17.84 -26.18
C VAL A 73 -3.99 -16.42 -25.63
N LEU A 74 -5.07 -15.64 -25.64
CA LEU A 74 -5.09 -14.26 -25.14
C LEU A 74 -5.29 -14.17 -23.61
N ARG A 75 -5.45 -15.33 -22.94
CA ARG A 75 -5.67 -15.47 -21.50
C ARG A 75 -6.82 -14.57 -21.00
N VAL A 76 -7.94 -14.59 -21.71
CA VAL A 76 -9.17 -13.85 -21.38
C VAL A 76 -10.35 -14.80 -21.24
N ASP A 77 -11.39 -14.37 -20.53
CA ASP A 77 -12.65 -15.12 -20.48
C ASP A 77 -13.39 -15.01 -21.83
N VAL A 78 -14.05 -16.09 -22.24
CA VAL A 78 -14.85 -16.13 -23.46
C VAL A 78 -15.98 -15.09 -23.41
N SER A 79 -16.60 -14.90 -22.25
CA SER A 79 -17.62 -13.87 -22.03
C SER A 79 -17.08 -12.48 -22.26
N TRP A 80 -15.87 -12.17 -21.78
CA TRP A 80 -15.23 -10.87 -22.04
C TRP A 80 -14.95 -10.68 -23.53
N LEU A 81 -14.46 -11.71 -24.21
CA LEU A 81 -14.17 -11.64 -25.64
C LEU A 81 -15.45 -11.44 -26.48
N LEU A 82 -16.59 -11.98 -26.04
CA LEU A 82 -17.89 -11.86 -26.71
C LEU A 82 -18.64 -10.57 -26.36
N THR A 83 -18.63 -10.15 -25.10
CA THR A 83 -19.51 -9.08 -24.59
C THR A 83 -18.76 -7.79 -24.24
N GLY A 84 -17.44 -7.84 -24.11
CA GLY A 84 -16.62 -6.74 -23.58
C GLY A 84 -16.76 -6.54 -22.07
N GLN A 85 -17.71 -7.22 -21.41
CA GLN A 85 -17.90 -7.11 -19.97
C GLN A 85 -16.98 -8.13 -19.28
N ALA A 86 -16.14 -7.63 -18.37
CA ALA A 86 -15.34 -8.49 -17.52
C ALA A 86 -16.29 -9.17 -16.53
N THR A 87 -16.65 -10.43 -16.78
CA THR A 87 -17.20 -11.26 -15.72
C THR A 87 -16.06 -11.48 -14.73
N ILE A 88 -16.14 -10.86 -13.55
CA ILE A 88 -15.29 -11.25 -12.42
C ILE A 88 -15.72 -12.66 -12.05
N LYS A 89 -15.18 -13.64 -12.75
CA LYS A 89 -15.03 -14.97 -12.19
C LYS A 89 -13.91 -14.80 -11.21
N THR A 90 -14.24 -14.72 -9.92
CA THR A 90 -13.27 -15.04 -8.89
C THR A 90 -12.69 -16.37 -9.34
N LYS A 91 -11.42 -16.35 -9.77
CA LYS A 91 -10.67 -17.58 -9.85
C LYS A 91 -10.55 -17.98 -8.39
N ASP A 92 -11.50 -18.79 -7.93
CA ASP A 92 -11.43 -19.49 -6.67
C ASP A 92 -10.28 -20.49 -6.80
N THR A 93 -9.05 -19.99 -6.72
CA THR A 93 -7.84 -20.79 -6.57
C THR A 93 -7.64 -21.19 -5.12
N ASN A 94 -8.72 -21.39 -4.36
CA ASN A 94 -8.65 -22.18 -3.15
C ASN A 94 -9.86 -23.09 -3.05
N THR A 95 -9.70 -24.30 -3.57
CA THR A 95 -10.51 -25.45 -3.24
C THR A 95 -10.45 -25.72 -1.74
N ASN A 96 -11.31 -25.07 -0.97
CA ASN A 96 -11.92 -25.66 0.21
C ASN A 96 -13.41 -25.74 -0.10
N LYS A 97 -13.85 -26.91 -0.59
CA LYS A 97 -15.26 -27.24 -0.84
C LYS A 97 -16.01 -27.54 0.47
N ASP A 98 -15.73 -26.77 1.51
CA ASP A 98 -16.46 -26.73 2.78
C ASP A 98 -16.79 -25.26 3.08
N VAL A 99 -17.34 -24.53 2.09
CA VAL A 99 -17.98 -23.25 2.36
C VAL A 99 -19.30 -23.59 3.05
N ASP A 100 -19.24 -23.50 4.37
CA ASP A 100 -20.33 -23.73 5.31
C ASP A 100 -21.65 -23.11 4.79
N SER A 101 -22.71 -23.92 4.71
CA SER A 101 -24.06 -23.50 4.30
C SER A 101 -24.53 -22.25 5.07
N HIS A 102 -23.98 -22.00 6.26
CA HIS A 102 -24.21 -20.80 7.04
C HIS A 102 -23.63 -19.53 6.41
N ASN A 103 -22.43 -19.59 5.81
CA ASN A 103 -21.78 -18.42 5.20
C ASN A 103 -22.51 -17.98 3.94
N GLU A 104 -22.98 -18.93 3.12
CA GLU A 104 -23.82 -18.63 1.96
C GLU A 104 -25.15 -18.00 2.38
N SER A 105 -25.76 -18.49 3.46
CA SER A 105 -26.99 -17.88 4.00
C SER A 105 -26.75 -16.45 4.48
N LEU A 106 -25.67 -16.21 5.22
CA LEU A 106 -25.31 -14.89 5.73
C LEU A 106 -24.98 -13.90 4.59
N LEU A 107 -24.24 -14.36 3.58
CA LEU A 107 -23.93 -13.56 2.39
C LEU A 107 -25.20 -13.20 1.62
N ASN A 108 -26.11 -14.16 1.43
CA ASN A 108 -27.40 -13.91 0.77
C ASN A 108 -28.29 -12.95 1.57
N GLU A 109 -28.26 -13.03 2.90
CA GLU A 109 -28.96 -12.08 3.77
C GLU A 109 -28.37 -10.67 3.64
N MET A 110 -27.04 -10.52 3.70
CA MET A 110 -26.36 -9.25 3.47
C MET A 110 -26.66 -8.67 2.08
N LEU A 111 -26.63 -9.51 1.04
CA LEU A 111 -26.99 -9.13 -0.33
C LEU A 111 -28.46 -8.70 -0.45
N SER A 112 -29.37 -9.34 0.29
CA SER A 112 -30.79 -8.97 0.32
C SER A 112 -31.00 -7.59 0.94
N ILE A 113 -30.26 -7.26 2.00
CA ILE A 113 -30.28 -5.94 2.65
C ILE A 113 -29.75 -4.90 1.66
N LEU A 114 -28.58 -5.13 1.07
CA LEU A 114 -27.99 -4.22 0.08
C LEU A 114 -28.86 -4.05 -1.18
N ARG A 115 -29.70 -5.01 -1.56
CA ARG A 115 -30.65 -4.85 -2.67
C ARG A 115 -31.84 -3.96 -2.32
N ARG A 116 -32.28 -3.98 -1.06
CA ARG A 116 -33.42 -3.19 -0.55
C ARG A 116 -33.05 -1.75 -0.19
N THR A 117 -31.78 -1.51 0.08
CA THR A 117 -31.24 -0.19 0.42
C THR A 117 -31.19 0.72 -0.83
N ASN A 118 -31.39 2.03 -0.66
CA ASN A 118 -31.33 3.01 -1.75
C ASN A 118 -29.89 3.16 -2.27
N SER A 119 -29.68 3.55 -3.53
CA SER A 119 -28.34 3.72 -4.12
C SER A 119 -27.45 4.66 -3.31
N HIS A 120 -28.02 5.74 -2.76
CA HIS A 120 -27.29 6.67 -1.90
C HIS A 120 -26.77 6.01 -0.62
N ASP A 121 -27.62 5.24 0.05
CA ASP A 121 -27.25 4.55 1.29
C ASP A 121 -26.26 3.41 1.02
N LYS A 122 -26.31 2.77 -0.16
CA LYS A 122 -25.29 1.79 -0.58
C LYS A 122 -23.92 2.45 -0.71
N GLU A 123 -23.86 3.62 -1.35
CA GLU A 123 -22.60 4.37 -1.48
C GLU A 123 -22.06 4.78 -0.12
N VAL A 124 -22.91 5.26 0.79
CA VAL A 124 -22.50 5.62 2.16
C VAL A 124 -21.97 4.40 2.92
N LEU A 125 -22.61 3.24 2.80
CA LEU A 125 -22.15 2.00 3.42
C LEU A 125 -20.81 1.53 2.84
N ILE A 126 -20.66 1.56 1.52
CA ILE A 126 -19.42 1.20 0.84
C ILE A 126 -18.29 2.13 1.24
N ASN A 127 -18.53 3.45 1.24
CA ASN A 127 -17.55 4.45 1.64
C ASN A 127 -17.17 4.31 3.11
N SER A 128 -18.13 4.04 3.99
CA SER A 128 -17.86 3.79 5.42
C SER A 128 -17.00 2.53 5.62
N PHE A 129 -17.30 1.44 4.92
CA PHE A 129 -16.47 0.23 4.94
C PHE A 129 -15.07 0.49 4.37
N TYR A 130 -14.99 1.28 3.31
CA TYR A 130 -13.72 1.62 2.68
C TYR A 130 -12.86 2.49 3.59
N ASP A 131 -13.39 3.57 4.15
CA ASP A 131 -12.64 4.50 4.98
C ASP A 131 -12.28 3.94 6.35
N ILE A 132 -13.18 3.17 6.99
CA ILE A 132 -12.96 2.64 8.34
C ILE A 132 -12.15 1.33 8.29
N GLY A 133 -12.48 0.43 7.34
CA GLY A 133 -11.89 -0.90 7.27
C GLY A 133 -10.76 -1.02 6.26
N ILE A 134 -11.10 -0.85 4.98
CA ILE A 134 -10.21 -1.24 3.87
C ILE A 134 -9.00 -0.29 3.77
N LYS A 135 -9.19 1.02 3.93
CA LYS A 135 -8.14 2.04 3.82
C LYS A 135 -7.03 1.82 4.84
N GLY A 136 -7.37 1.47 6.09
CA GLY A 136 -6.37 1.16 7.12
C GLY A 136 -5.55 -0.08 6.78
N ILE A 137 -6.19 -1.11 6.22
CA ILE A 137 -5.51 -2.34 5.76
C ILE A 137 -4.66 -2.04 4.52
N LEU A 138 -5.20 -1.31 3.55
CA LEU A 138 -4.52 -0.94 2.31
C LEU A 138 -3.32 -0.04 2.58
N SER A 139 -3.42 0.91 3.52
CA SER A 139 -2.28 1.70 3.98
C SER A 139 -1.20 0.82 4.60
N LYS A 140 -1.55 -0.22 5.35
CA LYS A 140 -0.58 -1.19 5.90
C LYS A 140 0.02 -2.13 4.84
N LEU A 141 -0.66 -2.33 3.71
CA LEU A 141 -0.19 -3.19 2.61
C LEU A 141 0.55 -2.43 1.51
N GLN A 142 0.29 -1.14 1.34
CA GLN A 142 0.99 -0.24 0.41
C GLN A 142 2.28 0.35 1.01
N GLN A 143 2.53 0.15 2.30
CA GLN A 143 3.84 0.38 2.87
C GLN A 143 4.83 -0.62 2.21
N PRO A 144 5.91 -0.16 1.57
CA PRO A 144 6.97 -1.05 1.10
C PRO A 144 7.49 -1.88 2.30
N ASP A 145 7.88 -3.13 2.04
CA ASP A 145 8.18 -4.20 3.01
C ASP A 145 9.15 -3.85 4.18
N ASP A 146 9.73 -2.65 4.22
CA ASP A 146 10.65 -2.17 5.26
C ASP A 146 10.00 -1.79 6.60
N GLN A 147 8.66 -1.85 6.73
CA GLN A 147 7.95 -1.45 7.97
C GLN A 147 7.24 -2.60 8.72
N ARG A 148 7.47 -3.86 8.34
CA ARG A 148 6.96 -5.03 9.11
C ARG A 148 7.77 -5.42 10.34
N SER A 149 8.92 -4.79 10.51
CA SER A 149 9.61 -4.71 11.79
C SER A 149 9.69 -3.23 12.12
N GLN A 150 9.53 -2.84 13.39
CA GLN A 150 9.90 -1.49 13.80
C GLN A 150 11.26 -1.15 13.16
N PRO A 151 11.41 -0.08 12.37
CA PRO A 151 12.74 0.43 12.17
C PRO A 151 13.14 0.95 13.55
N GLU A 152 14.21 0.39 14.11
CA GLU A 152 15.14 1.18 14.91
C GLU A 152 15.46 2.41 14.06
N ARG A 153 14.62 3.46 14.13
CA ARG A 153 14.95 4.75 13.57
C ARG A 153 16.15 5.19 14.39
N GLU A 154 17.34 5.07 13.82
CA GLU A 154 18.51 5.76 14.33
C GLU A 154 18.13 7.24 14.42
N TYR A 155 17.87 7.69 15.63
CA TYR A 155 17.53 9.08 15.90
C TYR A 155 18.71 9.94 15.50
N THR A 156 18.46 11.05 14.81
CA THR A 156 19.54 12.00 14.55
C THR A 156 20.05 12.58 15.87
N ARG A 157 21.28 13.08 15.88
CA ARG A 157 21.89 13.67 17.09
C ARG A 157 21.02 14.78 17.68
N GLU A 158 20.39 15.58 16.83
CA GLU A 158 19.51 16.68 17.22
C GLU A 158 18.18 16.16 17.80
N GLU A 159 17.64 15.08 17.24
CA GLU A 159 16.43 14.42 17.76
C GLU A 159 16.70 13.81 19.14
N GLN A 160 17.85 13.15 19.32
CA GLN A 160 18.30 12.61 20.61
C GLN A 160 18.46 13.73 21.65
N GLU A 161 19.11 14.83 21.30
CA GLU A 161 19.30 15.98 22.20
C GLU A 161 17.96 16.58 22.62
N ALA A 162 17.02 16.76 21.70
CA ALA A 162 15.68 17.28 22.01
C ALA A 162 14.91 16.35 22.96
N MET A 163 15.00 15.03 22.76
CA MET A 163 14.39 14.03 23.64
C MET A 163 15.00 14.06 25.05
N ILE A 164 16.32 14.24 25.15
CA ILE A 164 17.03 14.34 26.43
C ILE A 164 16.60 15.59 27.21
N MET A 165 16.46 16.73 26.52
CA MET A 165 16.06 17.99 27.17
C MET A 165 14.60 17.99 27.66
N ALA A 166 13.75 17.16 27.06
CA ALA A 166 12.35 16.98 27.46
C ALA A 166 12.15 16.15 28.74
N LEU A 167 13.20 15.48 29.26
CA LEU A 167 13.09 14.65 30.46
C LEU A 167 12.74 15.49 31.70
N PRO A 168 11.86 15.01 32.61
CA PRO A 168 11.49 15.73 33.84
C PRO A 168 12.54 15.54 34.96
N VAL A 169 13.82 15.81 34.66
CA VAL A 169 14.95 15.69 35.58
C VAL A 169 15.70 17.02 35.71
N ARG A 170 16.68 17.10 36.62
CA ARG A 170 17.49 18.32 36.82
C ARG A 170 18.26 18.69 35.56
N GLU A 171 18.30 19.98 35.25
CA GLU A 171 18.92 20.51 34.02
C GLU A 171 20.42 20.18 33.91
N SER A 172 21.12 20.14 35.04
CA SER A 172 22.52 19.71 35.11
C SER A 172 22.73 18.27 34.62
N LEU A 173 21.78 17.37 34.89
CA LEU A 173 21.85 15.98 34.43
C LEU A 173 21.50 15.85 32.95
N LYS A 174 20.51 16.60 32.45
CA LYS A 174 20.19 16.62 31.01
C LYS A 174 21.37 17.09 30.18
N THR A 175 22.02 18.17 30.63
CA THR A 175 23.20 18.74 29.96
C THR A 175 24.38 17.77 29.97
N ALA A 176 24.63 17.10 31.10
CA ALA A 176 25.68 16.09 31.20
C ALA A 176 25.41 14.90 30.26
N PHE A 177 24.16 14.43 30.22
CA PHE A 177 23.76 13.30 29.38
C PHE A 177 23.81 13.63 27.89
N ALA A 178 23.32 14.80 27.47
CA ALA A 178 23.43 15.27 26.07
C ALA A 178 24.89 15.40 25.61
N ARG A 179 25.78 15.86 26.50
CA ARG A 179 27.23 15.93 26.21
C ARG A 179 27.89 14.55 26.13
N GLY A 180 27.51 13.61 27.00
CA GLY A 180 27.99 12.21 26.93
C GLY A 180 27.64 11.56 25.59
N VAL A 181 26.36 11.66 25.19
CA VAL A 181 25.87 11.16 23.90
C VAL A 181 26.62 11.77 22.70
N ALA A 182 27.00 13.05 22.76
CA ALA A 182 27.75 13.72 21.70
C ALA A 182 29.23 13.28 21.58
N VAL A 183 29.84 12.79 22.67
CA VAL A 183 31.26 12.41 22.72
C VAL A 183 31.45 10.89 22.55
N GLY A 184 30.43 10.10 22.91
CA GLY A 184 30.38 8.66 22.71
C GLY A 184 30.86 7.83 23.91
N GLU A 185 30.85 6.50 23.75
CA GLU A 185 30.99 5.50 24.83
C GLU A 185 32.26 5.62 25.68
N ALA A 186 33.33 6.25 25.17
CA ALA A 186 34.54 6.50 25.93
C ALA A 186 34.32 7.52 27.06
N ALA A 187 33.51 8.55 26.82
CA ALA A 187 33.14 9.53 27.84
C ALA A 187 32.18 8.92 28.86
N ASP A 188 31.24 8.08 28.42
CA ASP A 188 30.29 7.40 29.30
C ASP A 188 31.01 6.53 30.34
N ARG A 189 32.03 5.77 29.90
CA ARG A 189 32.86 4.96 30.79
C ARG A 189 33.63 5.79 31.83
N GLU A 190 34.14 6.95 31.44
CA GLU A 190 34.86 7.82 32.37
C GLU A 190 33.91 8.51 33.36
N ILE A 191 32.73 8.95 32.90
CA ILE A 191 31.68 9.51 33.78
C ILE A 191 31.28 8.47 34.83
N LEU A 192 31.02 7.23 34.40
CA LEU A 192 30.66 6.15 35.32
C LEU A 192 31.79 5.84 36.32
N ARG A 193 33.05 5.83 35.86
CA ARG A 193 34.23 5.62 36.71
C ARG A 193 34.35 6.72 37.78
N ILE A 194 34.16 7.98 37.43
CA ILE A 194 34.24 9.12 38.37
C ILE A 194 33.12 9.03 39.40
N LEU A 195 31.89 8.71 38.98
CA LEU A 195 30.74 8.56 39.88
C LEU A 195 30.94 7.40 40.87
N GLU A 196 31.45 6.25 40.39
CA GLU A 196 31.74 5.11 41.25
C GLU A 196 32.88 5.41 42.25
N SER A 197 33.85 6.25 41.87
CA SER A 197 34.89 6.73 42.78
C SER A 197 34.35 7.68 43.87
N HIS A 198 33.32 8.48 43.54
CA HIS A 198 32.61 9.33 44.50
C HIS A 198 31.75 8.53 45.48
N GLU A 199 31.08 7.48 45.01
CA GLU A 199 30.29 6.58 45.87
C GLU A 199 31.17 5.78 46.83
N ARG A 200 32.35 5.33 46.40
CA ARG A 200 33.32 4.62 47.27
C ARG A 200 34.08 5.54 48.22
N GLY A 201 34.23 6.83 47.87
CA GLY A 201 34.80 7.84 48.75
C GLY A 201 33.87 8.28 49.89
N VAL A 202 32.56 8.06 49.74
CA VAL A 202 31.54 8.37 50.74
C VAL A 202 31.16 7.08 51.49
N SER A 203 32.07 6.62 52.35
CA SER A 203 31.73 5.61 53.37
C SER A 203 30.78 6.23 54.41
N PRO A 204 29.71 5.56 54.85
CA PRO A 204 28.75 6.10 55.82
C PRO A 204 29.36 6.08 57.22
N GLY A 205 30.04 7.15 57.61
CA GLY A 205 30.71 7.19 58.91
C GLY A 205 31.48 8.46 59.20
N SER A 206 30.83 9.63 59.19
CA SER A 206 31.21 10.71 60.09
C SER A 206 30.06 11.70 60.22
N VAL A 207 29.31 11.54 61.32
CA VAL A 207 28.59 12.65 61.93
C VAL A 207 29.65 13.65 62.42
N SER A 208 29.59 14.86 61.91
CA SER A 208 29.90 16.08 62.64
C SER A 208 28.85 17.08 62.19
N ASP A 209 27.70 17.11 62.84
CA ASP A 209 27.43 18.09 63.89
C ASP A 209 28.51 19.17 64.00
N ALA A 210 28.28 20.27 63.29
CA ALA A 210 28.70 21.59 63.70
C ALA A 210 27.44 22.46 63.64
N THR A 211 26.67 22.34 64.71
CA THR A 211 25.85 23.42 65.26
C THR A 211 26.57 24.75 65.13
N GLU A 212 25.97 25.73 64.46
CA GLU A 212 26.05 27.15 64.85
C GLU A 212 24.90 27.93 64.21
N THR A 213 23.85 28.09 65.02
CA THR A 213 22.86 29.17 64.90
C THR A 213 23.55 30.52 65.15
N PRO A 214 23.11 31.59 64.49
CA PRO A 214 22.53 32.69 65.26
C PRO A 214 21.22 33.17 64.61
N ASP A 215 20.10 32.95 65.29
CA ASP A 215 19.34 33.92 66.09
C ASP A 215 18.39 34.81 65.25
N PRO A 216 17.07 34.56 65.30
CA PRO A 216 16.07 35.43 64.72
C PRO A 216 15.38 36.27 65.80
N SER A 217 15.73 37.55 65.93
CA SER A 217 14.80 38.67 66.17
C SER A 217 15.53 39.92 66.67
N LEU A 218 15.32 41.04 66.00
CA LEU A 218 14.96 42.30 66.65
C LEU A 218 14.45 43.31 65.60
N LYS A 219 13.13 43.55 65.64
CA LYS A 219 12.50 44.77 65.14
C LYS A 219 12.90 45.96 66.03
N GLN A 220 12.65 47.15 65.47
CA GLN A 220 12.62 48.50 66.08
C GLN A 220 13.98 49.22 65.98
N LYS A 221 14.07 50.47 65.51
CA LYS A 221 13.09 51.54 65.41
C LYS A 221 13.57 52.58 64.39
#